data_AF-A0A937TNX6-F1
#
_entry.id   AF-A0A937TNX6-F1
#
_cell.length_a   1.000
_cell.length_b   1.000
_cell.length_c   1.000
_cell.angle_alpha   90.00
_cell.angle_beta   90.00
_cell.angle_gamma   90.00
#
_symmetry.space_group_name_H-M   'P 1'
#
loop_
_entity.id
_entity.type
_entity.pdbx_description
1 polymer ?
#
loop_
_entity_poly.entity_id
_entity_poly.type
_entity_poly.pdbx_seq_one_letter_code
_entity_poly.pdbx_strand_id
1 'polypeptide(L)'
;MPRKIKSGGGLIRAVTYVHWRSISHALIKGEINMSHDTINRDRSIKHILIELREHLPYSIFSVASGMIILGLLTFGSEIFGAKNISVPSRGLFHIFHPVHLLFSATATTAMFWRHEKKIFKAIIIGFIGAVGICGISDIFIPYIAGFLLGVKMHLHICIIEHPGLILPFVIAGIFTGLIVPNATQKSTIFSHTAHILISSIASILYLISFGLVDWIHVAGMVFIYMVLAVIIPCCASDIVFPLLLTKKTKR
;
A
#
# COMPACT_ATOMS: atom_id res chain seq x y z
N MET A 1 2.10 51.86 74.75
CA MET A 1 2.62 52.26 73.41
C MET A 1 4.14 52.14 73.43
N PRO A 2 4.86 52.03 72.28
CA PRO A 2 4.42 51.78 70.89
C PRO A 2 4.47 50.26 70.59
N ARG A 3 4.66 49.71 69.37
CA ARG A 3 3.93 49.84 68.07
C ARG A 3 3.87 48.43 67.43
N LYS A 4 2.98 48.19 66.45
CA LYS A 4 2.99 46.98 65.58
C LYS A 4 4.01 47.14 64.44
N ILE A 5 4.66 46.05 64.05
CA ILE A 5 5.15 45.85 62.66
C ILE A 5 4.57 44.52 62.15
N LYS A 6 3.73 44.59 61.12
CA LYS A 6 3.22 43.41 60.40
C LYS A 6 4.26 42.98 59.36
N SER A 7 4.82 41.78 59.50
CA SER A 7 5.56 41.12 58.41
C SER A 7 4.61 40.23 57.60
N GLY A 8 3.96 40.82 56.59
CA GLY A 8 3.15 40.07 55.62
C GLY A 8 4.04 39.44 54.55
N GLY A 9 4.20 38.11 54.58
CA GLY A 9 5.10 37.39 53.66
C GLY A 9 4.63 35.98 53.26
N GLY A 10 3.35 35.67 53.40
CA GLY A 10 2.83 34.29 53.25
C GLY A 10 2.33 33.89 51.86
N LEU A 11 1.99 34.84 50.96
CA LEU A 11 1.10 34.54 49.83
C LEU A 11 1.74 34.54 48.42
N ILE A 12 2.95 35.10 48.25
CA ILE A 12 3.56 35.29 46.91
C ILE A 12 4.39 34.08 46.46
N ARG A 13 4.93 33.27 47.40
CA ARG A 13 5.73 32.07 47.07
C ARG A 13 4.93 30.82 46.67
N ALA A 14 3.63 30.76 46.97
CA ALA A 14 2.82 29.57 46.66
C ALA A 14 2.40 29.50 45.18
N VAL A 15 2.08 30.63 44.57
CA VAL A 15 1.49 30.68 43.21
C VAL A 15 2.53 30.35 42.12
N THR A 16 3.78 30.80 42.27
CA THR A 16 4.85 30.53 41.30
C THR A 16 5.32 29.07 41.31
N TYR A 17 5.38 28.42 42.47
CA TYR A 17 5.79 27.01 42.57
C TYR A 17 4.80 26.04 41.92
N VAL A 18 3.49 26.25 42.07
CA VAL A 18 2.47 25.37 41.47
C VAL A 18 2.47 25.49 39.94
N HIS A 19 2.61 26.70 39.41
CA HIS A 19 2.62 26.93 37.96
C HIS A 19 3.89 26.36 37.30
N TRP A 20 5.07 26.57 37.89
CA TRP A 20 6.33 26.05 37.36
C TRP A 20 6.37 24.51 37.31
N ARG A 21 5.83 23.84 38.35
CA ARG A 21 5.78 22.37 38.42
C ARG A 21 4.83 21.75 37.40
N SER A 22 3.80 22.48 36.97
CA SER A 22 2.87 22.05 35.92
C SER A 22 3.50 22.17 34.52
N ILE A 23 4.16 23.31 34.25
CA ILE A 23 4.88 23.55 32.99
C ILE A 23 6.02 22.55 32.80
N SER A 24 6.84 22.29 33.83
CA SER A 24 7.93 21.32 33.71
C SER A 24 7.42 19.89 33.48
N HIS A 25 6.33 19.46 34.14
CA HIS A 25 5.72 18.16 33.86
C HIS A 25 5.13 18.07 32.44
N ALA A 26 4.61 19.17 31.89
CA ALA A 26 4.08 19.22 30.53
C ALA A 26 5.20 19.15 29.47
N LEU A 27 6.28 19.91 29.67
CA LEU A 27 7.47 19.88 28.80
C LEU A 27 8.15 18.51 28.82
N ILE A 28 8.37 17.95 30.02
CA ILE A 28 8.95 16.61 30.18
C ILE A 28 8.04 15.53 29.56
N LYS A 29 6.71 15.61 29.70
CA LYS A 29 5.79 14.73 28.97
C LYS A 29 5.87 14.92 27.45
N GLY A 30 6.07 16.15 26.98
CA GLY A 30 6.25 16.47 25.56
C GLY A 30 7.52 15.81 25.00
N GLU A 31 8.66 15.98 25.67
CA GLU A 31 9.94 15.37 25.29
C GLU A 31 9.94 13.84 25.41
N ILE A 32 9.31 13.28 26.45
CA ILE A 32 9.16 11.82 26.58
C ILE A 32 8.26 11.28 25.46
N ASN A 33 7.12 11.90 25.17
CA ASN A 33 6.26 11.44 24.07
C ASN A 33 6.97 11.58 22.72
N MET A 34 7.64 12.70 22.45
CA MET A 34 8.37 12.94 21.20
C MET A 34 9.56 12.00 21.00
N SER A 35 10.30 11.67 22.06
CA SER A 35 11.37 10.65 22.01
C SER A 35 10.80 9.24 21.85
N HIS A 36 9.71 8.91 22.53
CA HIS A 36 9.08 7.59 22.42
C HIS A 36 8.41 7.36 21.05
N ASP A 37 7.87 8.41 20.43
CA ASP A 37 7.32 8.38 19.07
C ASP A 37 8.41 8.31 18.00
N THR A 38 9.53 9.02 18.15
CA THR A 38 10.67 8.91 17.22
C THR A 38 11.34 7.53 17.31
N ILE A 39 11.52 6.96 18.51
CA ILE A 39 12.06 5.60 18.71
C ILE A 39 11.11 4.50 18.18
N ASN A 40 9.79 4.67 18.30
CA ASN A 40 8.84 3.74 17.66
C ASN A 40 8.83 3.89 16.13
N ARG A 41 8.93 5.12 15.62
CA ARG A 41 8.96 5.40 14.17
C ARG A 41 10.21 4.82 13.51
N ASP A 42 11.38 5.01 14.09
CA ASP A 42 12.65 4.44 13.59
C ASP A 42 12.61 2.90 13.55
N ARG A 43 12.11 2.25 14.61
CA ARG A 43 11.88 0.79 14.59
C ARG A 43 10.86 0.38 13.52
N SER A 44 9.76 1.11 13.36
CA SER A 44 8.75 0.79 12.35
C SER A 44 9.31 0.91 10.92
N ILE A 45 10.09 1.96 10.62
CA ILE A 45 10.72 2.15 9.31
C ILE A 45 11.74 1.05 9.04
N LYS A 46 12.56 0.69 10.04
CA LYS A 46 13.52 -0.42 9.92
C LYS A 46 12.83 -1.76 9.63
N HIS A 47 11.72 -2.06 10.33
CA HIS A 47 10.93 -3.26 10.02
C HIS A 47 10.34 -3.23 8.61
N ILE A 48 9.74 -2.12 8.18
CA ILE A 48 9.18 -1.99 6.83
C ILE A 48 10.28 -2.18 5.77
N LEU A 49 11.46 -1.59 5.96
CA LEU A 49 12.57 -1.69 5.01
C LEU A 49 13.20 -3.10 4.94
N ILE A 50 13.21 -3.83 6.06
CA ILE A 50 13.64 -5.25 6.11
C ILE A 50 12.67 -6.10 5.29
N GLU A 51 11.37 -6.01 5.57
CA GLU A 51 10.35 -6.77 4.83
C GLU A 51 10.37 -6.42 3.34
N LEU A 52 10.49 -5.14 3.00
CA LEU A 52 10.60 -4.66 1.62
C LEU A 52 11.78 -5.30 0.87
N ARG A 53 12.91 -5.48 1.56
CA ARG A 53 14.12 -6.10 1.00
C ARG A 53 13.94 -7.59 0.73
N GLU A 54 13.24 -8.31 1.61
CA GLU A 54 12.89 -9.73 1.39
C GLU A 54 11.87 -9.92 0.26
N HIS A 55 10.98 -8.94 0.04
CA HIS A 55 10.00 -8.97 -1.06
C HIS A 55 10.53 -8.45 -2.41
N LEU A 56 11.60 -7.66 -2.43
CA LEU A 56 12.27 -7.17 -3.65
C LEU A 56 12.57 -8.24 -4.72
N PRO A 57 13.18 -9.41 -4.41
CA PRO A 57 13.47 -10.43 -5.44
C PRO A 57 12.21 -10.96 -6.11
N TYR A 58 11.09 -11.08 -5.37
CA TYR A 58 9.81 -11.48 -5.94
C TYR A 58 9.25 -10.39 -6.87
N SER A 59 9.31 -9.12 -6.48
CA SER A 59 8.90 -7.99 -7.33
C SER A 59 9.73 -7.90 -8.62
N ILE A 60 11.05 -8.11 -8.55
CA ILE A 60 11.96 -8.15 -9.70
C ILE A 60 11.58 -9.28 -10.66
N PHE A 61 11.42 -10.51 -10.14
CA PHE A 61 11.04 -11.69 -10.93
C PHE A 61 9.65 -11.53 -11.58
N SER A 62 8.72 -10.95 -10.82
CA SER A 62 7.35 -10.61 -11.23
C SER A 62 7.33 -9.66 -12.43
N VAL A 63 8.00 -8.52 -12.32
CA VAL A 63 8.08 -7.50 -13.39
C VAL A 63 8.82 -8.04 -14.61
N ALA A 64 9.91 -8.80 -14.42
CA ALA A 64 10.62 -9.47 -15.51
C ALA A 64 9.69 -10.43 -16.27
N SER A 65 8.90 -11.25 -15.54
CA SER A 65 7.93 -12.17 -16.13
C SER A 65 6.82 -11.42 -16.90
N GLY A 66 6.31 -10.31 -16.34
CA GLY A 66 5.33 -9.46 -17.01
C GLY A 66 5.86 -8.80 -18.29
N MET A 67 7.13 -8.39 -18.30
CA MET A 67 7.78 -7.85 -19.49
C MET A 67 8.06 -8.91 -20.56
N ILE A 68 8.38 -10.15 -20.17
CA ILE A 68 8.48 -11.28 -21.11
C ILE A 68 7.11 -11.55 -21.75
N ILE A 69 6.03 -11.57 -20.96
CA ILE A 69 4.66 -11.73 -21.46
C ILE A 69 4.31 -10.59 -22.43
N LEU A 70 4.63 -9.33 -22.10
CA LEU A 70 4.43 -8.19 -23.01
C LEU A 70 5.26 -8.32 -24.30
N GLY A 71 6.51 -8.78 -24.21
CA GLY A 71 7.36 -9.07 -25.37
C GLY A 71 6.72 -10.08 -26.32
N LEU A 72 6.24 -11.20 -25.78
CA LEU A 72 5.54 -12.24 -26.54
C LEU A 72 4.23 -11.72 -27.16
N LEU A 73 3.46 -10.89 -26.44
CA LEU A 73 2.25 -10.24 -26.96
C LEU A 73 2.56 -9.25 -28.09
N THR A 74 3.65 -8.48 -27.96
CA THR A 74 4.09 -7.51 -28.98
C THR A 74 4.49 -8.24 -30.27
N PHE A 75 5.37 -9.23 -30.14
CA PHE A 75 5.81 -10.09 -31.25
C PHE A 75 4.64 -10.84 -31.92
N GLY A 76 3.69 -11.36 -31.14
CA GLY A 76 2.46 -11.94 -31.66
C GLY A 76 1.62 -10.95 -32.46
N SER A 77 1.42 -9.73 -31.92
CA SER A 77 0.66 -8.66 -32.59
C SER A 77 1.26 -8.29 -33.94
N GLU A 78 2.59 -8.25 -34.05
CA GLU A 78 3.31 -8.02 -35.30
C GLU A 78 3.11 -9.16 -36.32
N ILE A 79 3.24 -10.43 -35.89
CA ILE A 79 3.01 -11.60 -36.74
C ILE A 79 1.57 -11.63 -37.31
N PHE A 80 0.57 -11.29 -36.49
CA PHE A 80 -0.83 -11.26 -36.93
C PHE A 80 -1.22 -9.95 -37.66
N GLY A 81 -0.26 -9.06 -37.95
CA GLY A 81 -0.50 -7.81 -38.69
C GLY A 81 -1.31 -6.75 -37.93
N ALA A 82 -1.50 -6.92 -36.62
CA ALA A 82 -2.25 -6.01 -35.78
C ALA A 82 -1.36 -4.84 -35.34
N LYS A 83 -1.48 -3.69 -36.01
CA LYS A 83 -0.71 -2.47 -35.72
C LYS A 83 -0.92 -1.84 -34.33
N ASN A 84 -1.93 -2.26 -33.57
CA ASN A 84 -2.32 -1.61 -32.31
C ASN A 84 -2.36 -2.62 -31.14
N ILE A 85 -1.23 -2.79 -30.46
CA ILE A 85 -1.11 -3.62 -29.24
C ILE A 85 -1.99 -3.10 -28.08
N SER A 86 -2.33 -1.82 -28.07
CA SER A 86 -3.13 -1.18 -27.01
C SER A 86 -4.52 -1.79 -26.84
N VAL A 87 -5.11 -2.38 -27.89
CA VAL A 87 -6.42 -3.05 -27.85
C VAL A 87 -6.38 -4.38 -27.08
N PRO A 88 -5.55 -5.38 -27.47
CA PRO A 88 -5.43 -6.62 -26.69
C PRO A 88 -4.87 -6.36 -25.28
N SER A 89 -3.92 -5.43 -25.11
CA SER A 89 -3.42 -5.08 -23.77
C SER A 89 -4.51 -4.54 -22.85
N ARG A 90 -5.46 -3.74 -23.37
CA ARG A 90 -6.58 -3.20 -22.57
C ARG A 90 -7.54 -4.28 -22.11
N GLY A 91 -7.89 -5.21 -23.01
CA GLY A 91 -8.72 -6.37 -22.68
C GLY A 91 -8.07 -7.26 -21.62
N LEU A 92 -6.76 -7.52 -21.74
CA LEU A 92 -6.01 -8.26 -20.71
C LEU A 92 -5.94 -7.48 -19.39
N PHE A 93 -5.70 -6.17 -19.42
CA PHE A 93 -5.69 -5.34 -18.21
C PHE A 93 -7.02 -5.42 -17.45
N HIS A 94 -8.16 -5.34 -18.15
CA HIS A 94 -9.50 -5.51 -17.55
C HIS A 94 -9.78 -6.92 -17.00
N ILE A 95 -8.94 -7.91 -17.28
CA ILE A 95 -8.98 -9.25 -16.67
C ILE A 95 -7.99 -9.35 -15.50
N PHE A 96 -6.73 -8.91 -15.68
CA PHE A 96 -5.68 -9.02 -14.67
C PHE A 96 -5.93 -8.10 -13.47
N HIS A 97 -6.40 -6.86 -13.66
CA HIS A 97 -6.62 -5.90 -12.57
C HIS A 97 -7.68 -6.38 -11.54
N PRO A 98 -8.91 -6.82 -11.92
CA PRO A 98 -9.88 -7.37 -10.96
C PRO A 98 -9.39 -8.63 -10.24
N VAL A 99 -8.70 -9.52 -10.96
CA VAL A 99 -8.11 -10.74 -10.37
C VAL A 99 -7.03 -10.38 -9.35
N HIS A 100 -6.22 -9.35 -9.63
CA HIS A 100 -5.30 -8.76 -8.66
C HIS A 100 -6.06 -8.27 -7.41
N LEU A 101 -7.13 -7.49 -7.58
CA LEU A 101 -7.89 -6.93 -6.44
C LEU A 101 -8.51 -8.03 -5.57
N LEU A 102 -8.95 -9.14 -6.17
CA LEU A 102 -9.39 -10.33 -5.43
C LEU A 102 -8.26 -10.91 -4.56
N PHE A 103 -7.05 -11.07 -5.12
CA PHE A 103 -5.91 -11.62 -4.36
C PHE A 103 -5.41 -10.67 -3.26
N SER A 104 -5.32 -9.36 -3.52
CA SER A 104 -4.93 -8.39 -2.48
C SER A 104 -6.00 -8.26 -1.39
N ALA A 105 -7.29 -8.22 -1.75
CA ALA A 105 -8.37 -8.23 -0.77
C ALA A 105 -8.34 -9.51 0.08
N THR A 106 -8.04 -10.66 -0.51
CA THR A 106 -7.84 -11.94 0.20
C THR A 106 -6.68 -11.84 1.18
N ALA A 107 -5.50 -11.41 0.73
CA ALA A 107 -4.30 -11.31 1.56
C ALA A 107 -4.49 -10.31 2.71
N THR A 108 -4.92 -9.09 2.41
CA THR A 108 -5.18 -8.01 3.39
C THR A 108 -6.20 -8.43 4.44
N THR A 109 -7.33 -9.03 4.02
CA THR A 109 -8.39 -9.46 4.94
C THR A 109 -7.95 -10.63 5.81
N ALA A 110 -7.28 -11.64 5.24
CA ALA A 110 -6.79 -12.81 5.98
C ALA A 110 -5.71 -12.43 7.00
N MET A 111 -4.80 -11.51 6.62
CA MET A 111 -3.76 -10.99 7.51
C MET A 111 -4.36 -10.21 8.68
N PHE A 112 -5.36 -9.36 8.45
CA PHE A 112 -6.05 -8.67 9.54
C PHE A 112 -6.82 -9.64 10.44
N TRP A 113 -7.62 -10.55 9.85
CA TRP A 113 -8.47 -11.49 10.59
C TRP A 113 -7.68 -12.44 11.49
N ARG A 114 -6.46 -12.83 11.08
CA ARG A 114 -5.54 -13.63 11.91
C ARG A 114 -5.15 -12.94 13.22
N HIS A 115 -5.15 -11.61 13.26
CA HIS A 115 -4.75 -10.81 14.42
C HIS A 115 -5.95 -10.24 15.21
N GLU A 116 -6.99 -9.75 14.53
CA GLU A 116 -8.21 -9.23 15.16
C GLU A 116 -9.46 -9.77 14.46
N LYS A 117 -10.19 -10.70 15.12
CA LYS A 117 -11.40 -11.36 14.58
C LYS A 117 -12.66 -10.47 14.56
N LYS A 118 -12.55 -9.23 14.08
CA LYS A 118 -13.69 -8.30 13.94
C LYS A 118 -14.08 -8.14 12.47
N ILE A 119 -15.20 -8.78 12.11
CA ILE A 119 -15.66 -8.92 10.71
C ILE A 119 -15.79 -7.55 10.04
N PHE A 120 -16.48 -6.61 10.69
CA PHE A 120 -16.70 -5.26 10.15
C PHE A 120 -15.41 -4.50 9.86
N LYS A 121 -14.40 -4.59 10.75
CA LYS A 121 -13.06 -4.01 10.50
C LYS A 121 -12.35 -4.72 9.35
N ALA A 122 -12.40 -6.05 9.31
CA ALA A 122 -11.73 -6.85 8.29
C ALA A 122 -12.23 -6.50 6.88
N ILE A 123 -13.55 -6.34 6.71
CA ILE A 123 -14.18 -5.90 5.46
C ILE A 123 -13.67 -4.52 5.05
N ILE A 124 -13.69 -3.54 5.96
CA ILE A 124 -13.22 -2.17 5.66
C ILE A 124 -11.74 -2.15 5.29
N ILE A 125 -10.89 -2.89 6.02
CA ILE A 125 -9.44 -2.91 5.81
C ILE A 125 -9.10 -3.63 4.49
N GLY A 126 -9.75 -4.76 4.20
CA GLY A 126 -9.63 -5.46 2.92
C GLY A 126 -10.05 -4.60 1.73
N PHE A 127 -11.17 -3.88 1.85
CA PHE A 127 -11.64 -2.97 0.81
C PHE A 127 -10.69 -1.80 0.57
N ILE A 128 -10.27 -1.10 1.64
CA ILE A 128 -9.39 0.08 1.52
C ILE A 128 -7.98 -0.32 1.02
N GLY A 129 -7.44 -1.46 1.47
CA GLY A 129 -6.15 -1.96 1.01
C GLY A 129 -6.17 -2.28 -0.48
N ALA A 130 -7.15 -3.07 -0.94
CA ALA A 130 -7.24 -3.52 -2.32
C ALA A 130 -7.68 -2.42 -3.29
N VAL A 131 -8.70 -1.61 -2.96
CA VAL A 131 -9.20 -0.57 -3.85
C VAL A 131 -8.36 0.70 -3.78
N GLY A 132 -7.97 1.11 -2.57
CA GLY A 132 -7.26 2.37 -2.34
C GLY A 132 -5.78 2.26 -2.62
N ILE A 133 -5.07 1.39 -1.89
CA ILE A 133 -3.59 1.36 -1.95
C ILE A 133 -3.12 0.67 -3.22
N CYS A 134 -3.73 -0.46 -3.61
CA CYS A 134 -3.34 -1.12 -4.86
C CYS A 134 -3.80 -0.36 -6.11
N GLY A 135 -4.95 0.31 -6.09
CA GLY A 135 -5.35 1.23 -7.17
C GLY A 135 -4.38 2.39 -7.42
N ILE A 136 -3.56 2.77 -6.42
CA ILE A 136 -2.44 3.70 -6.61
C ILE A 136 -1.25 3.00 -7.30
N SER A 137 -1.02 1.72 -7.00
CA SER A 137 0.07 0.91 -7.56
C SER A 137 -0.05 0.67 -9.06
N ASP A 138 -1.25 0.38 -9.55
CA ASP A 138 -1.46 -0.20 -10.89
C ASP A 138 -2.04 0.80 -11.91
N ILE A 139 -2.70 1.87 -11.45
CA ILE A 139 -3.20 2.96 -12.29
C ILE A 139 -2.32 4.21 -12.11
N PHE A 140 -2.13 4.69 -10.88
CA PHE A 140 -1.56 6.02 -10.64
C PHE A 140 -0.04 6.08 -10.86
N ILE A 141 0.73 5.12 -10.34
CA ILE A 141 2.18 5.09 -10.58
C ILE A 141 2.51 4.81 -12.06
N PRO A 142 1.85 3.86 -12.77
CA PRO A 142 2.07 3.68 -14.20
C PRO A 142 1.64 4.89 -15.05
N TYR A 143 0.58 5.61 -14.68
CA TYR A 143 0.24 6.89 -15.30
C TYR A 143 1.37 7.92 -15.16
N ILE A 144 1.93 8.08 -13.95
CA ILE A 144 3.08 8.97 -13.71
C ILE A 144 4.32 8.50 -14.46
N ALA A 145 4.60 7.19 -14.50
CA ALA A 145 5.73 6.63 -15.23
C ALA A 145 5.65 6.94 -16.73
N GLY A 146 4.47 6.78 -17.36
CA GLY A 146 4.27 7.15 -18.76
C GLY A 146 4.44 8.65 -19.01
N PHE A 147 3.97 9.50 -18.09
CA PHE A 147 4.20 10.95 -18.16
C PHE A 147 5.69 11.32 -18.03
N LEU A 148 6.44 10.69 -17.12
CA LEU A 148 7.89 10.87 -16.96
C LEU A 148 8.69 10.39 -18.18
N LEU A 149 8.17 9.41 -18.92
CA LEU A 149 8.71 8.97 -20.21
C LEU A 149 8.31 9.90 -21.38
N GLY A 150 7.65 11.02 -21.11
CA GLY A 150 7.27 12.03 -22.11
C GLY A 150 6.00 11.70 -22.91
N VAL A 151 5.25 10.66 -22.50
CA VAL A 151 4.08 10.16 -23.24
C VAL A 151 2.79 10.73 -22.67
N LYS A 152 1.86 11.12 -23.56
CA LYS A 152 0.51 11.57 -23.19
C LYS A 152 -0.36 10.38 -22.78
N MET A 153 -0.24 9.97 -21.52
CA MET A 153 -1.09 8.96 -20.92
C MET A 153 -2.54 9.42 -20.78
N HIS A 154 -3.49 8.54 -21.07
CA HIS A 154 -4.88 8.70 -20.62
C HIS A 154 -5.04 8.14 -19.21
N LEU A 155 -5.69 8.89 -18.32
CA LEU A 155 -6.06 8.36 -17.00
C LEU A 155 -7.34 7.54 -17.16
N HIS A 156 -7.30 6.28 -16.72
CA HIS A 156 -8.45 5.36 -16.75
C HIS A 156 -8.59 4.72 -15.37
N ILE A 157 -9.71 4.99 -14.70
CA ILE A 157 -9.92 4.56 -13.31
C ILE A 157 -11.01 3.47 -13.30
N CYS A 158 -10.60 2.20 -13.24
CA CYS A 158 -11.55 1.10 -13.46
C CYS A 158 -12.68 1.00 -12.44
N ILE A 159 -12.50 1.47 -11.20
CA ILE A 159 -13.61 1.49 -10.24
C ILE A 159 -14.68 2.54 -10.60
N ILE A 160 -14.32 3.60 -11.33
CA ILE A 160 -15.27 4.62 -11.81
C ILE A 160 -15.91 4.18 -13.13
N GLU A 161 -15.12 3.66 -14.07
CA GLU A 161 -15.62 3.27 -15.40
C GLU A 161 -16.29 1.89 -15.42
N HIS A 162 -15.80 0.94 -14.61
CA HIS A 162 -16.26 -0.45 -14.56
C HIS A 162 -16.50 -0.96 -13.12
N PRO A 163 -17.29 -0.25 -12.28
CA PRO A 163 -17.56 -0.65 -10.89
C PRO A 163 -18.16 -2.05 -10.79
N GLY A 164 -19.03 -2.43 -11.72
CA GLY A 164 -19.66 -3.76 -11.77
C GLY A 164 -18.68 -4.91 -12.09
N LEU A 165 -17.47 -4.60 -12.55
CA LEU A 165 -16.42 -5.58 -12.83
C LEU A 165 -15.44 -5.66 -11.64
N ILE A 166 -15.14 -4.53 -10.99
CA ILE A 166 -14.23 -4.45 -9.84
C ILE A 166 -14.89 -4.93 -8.53
N LEU A 167 -16.09 -4.44 -8.21
CA LEU A 167 -16.73 -4.68 -6.90
C LEU A 167 -16.96 -6.17 -6.59
N PRO A 168 -17.45 -7.03 -7.53
CA PRO A 168 -17.64 -8.44 -7.23
C PRO A 168 -16.35 -9.17 -6.87
N PHE A 169 -15.24 -8.83 -7.53
CA PHE A 169 -13.92 -9.43 -7.27
C PHE A 169 -13.34 -9.00 -5.92
N VAL A 170 -13.48 -7.72 -5.55
CA VAL A 170 -13.10 -7.23 -4.21
C VAL A 170 -13.93 -7.91 -3.12
N ILE A 171 -15.26 -7.98 -3.30
CA ILE A 171 -16.17 -8.62 -2.35
C ILE A 171 -15.84 -10.11 -2.21
N ALA A 172 -15.65 -10.83 -3.32
CA ALA A 172 -15.21 -12.22 -3.32
C ALA A 172 -13.88 -12.40 -2.59
N GLY A 173 -12.90 -11.52 -2.84
CA GLY A 173 -11.60 -11.50 -2.16
C GLY A 173 -11.69 -11.28 -0.64
N ILE A 174 -12.60 -10.42 -0.18
CA ILE A 174 -12.88 -10.24 1.25
C ILE A 174 -13.50 -11.52 1.83
N PHE A 175 -14.47 -12.15 1.16
CA PHE A 175 -15.09 -13.40 1.62
C PHE A 175 -14.08 -14.55 1.68
N THR A 176 -13.26 -14.77 0.64
CA THR A 176 -12.18 -15.76 0.68
C THR A 176 -11.20 -15.44 1.81
N GLY A 177 -10.83 -14.17 1.99
CA GLY A 177 -9.96 -13.70 3.07
C GLY A 177 -10.49 -13.91 4.49
N LEU A 178 -11.81 -14.05 4.68
CA LEU A 178 -12.42 -14.41 5.98
C LEU A 178 -12.43 -15.93 6.22
N ILE A 179 -12.44 -16.75 5.17
CA ILE A 179 -12.48 -18.23 5.24
C ILE A 179 -11.06 -18.82 5.29
N VAL A 180 -10.16 -18.34 4.42
CA VAL A 180 -8.74 -18.69 4.30
C VAL A 180 -7.96 -18.79 5.62
N PRO A 181 -8.12 -17.90 6.63
CA PRO A 181 -7.36 -18.00 7.89
C PRO A 181 -7.64 -19.27 8.72
N ASN A 182 -8.68 -20.06 8.41
CA ASN A 182 -8.87 -21.40 8.96
C ASN A 182 -8.10 -22.51 8.17
N ALA A 183 -7.51 -22.18 7.02
CA ALA A 183 -6.99 -23.10 6.00
C ALA A 183 -5.44 -23.04 5.78
N THR A 184 -4.69 -22.60 6.80
CA THR A 184 -3.21 -22.56 6.91
C THR A 184 -2.46 -21.33 6.32
N GLN A 185 -1.29 -21.02 6.93
CA GLN A 185 -0.39 -19.93 6.53
C GLN A 185 0.12 -20.02 5.07
N LYS A 186 0.12 -21.22 4.47
CA LYS A 186 0.53 -21.37 3.06
C LYS A 186 -0.39 -20.61 2.11
N SER A 187 -1.69 -20.51 2.44
CA SER A 187 -2.66 -19.81 1.60
C SER A 187 -2.44 -18.29 1.58
N THR A 188 -2.10 -17.66 2.71
CA THR A 188 -1.80 -16.21 2.75
C THR A 188 -0.55 -15.86 1.95
N ILE A 189 0.49 -16.71 2.01
CA ILE A 189 1.71 -16.52 1.22
C ILE A 189 1.41 -16.71 -0.28
N PHE A 190 0.61 -17.72 -0.64
CA PHE A 190 0.19 -17.93 -2.03
C PHE A 190 -0.60 -16.74 -2.59
N SER A 191 -1.62 -16.25 -1.88
CA SER A 191 -2.40 -15.07 -2.31
C SER A 191 -1.52 -13.82 -2.45
N HIS A 192 -0.53 -13.66 -1.56
CA HIS A 192 0.42 -12.55 -1.63
C HIS A 192 1.33 -12.64 -2.87
N THR A 193 2.02 -13.77 -3.08
CA THR A 193 2.86 -13.96 -4.28
C THR A 193 2.05 -13.88 -5.58
N ALA A 194 0.82 -14.40 -5.59
CA ALA A 194 -0.08 -14.29 -6.72
C ALA A 194 -0.50 -12.84 -7.01
N HIS A 195 -0.83 -12.04 -5.98
CA HIS A 195 -1.16 -10.64 -6.18
C HIS A 195 0.02 -9.88 -6.79
N ILE A 196 1.26 -10.10 -6.32
CA ILE A 196 2.46 -9.40 -6.82
C ILE A 196 2.62 -9.66 -8.33
N LEU A 197 2.55 -10.95 -8.73
CA LEU A 197 2.65 -11.36 -10.14
C LEU A 197 1.59 -10.70 -11.03
N ILE A 198 0.34 -10.76 -10.59
CA ILE A 198 -0.81 -10.30 -11.35
C ILE A 198 -0.86 -8.76 -11.37
N SER A 199 -0.46 -8.10 -10.29
CA SER A 199 -0.33 -6.64 -10.19
C SER A 199 0.78 -6.10 -11.09
N SER A 200 1.95 -6.77 -11.20
CA SER A 200 2.99 -6.33 -12.15
C SER A 200 2.54 -6.47 -13.60
N ILE A 201 1.85 -7.56 -13.94
CA ILE A 201 1.29 -7.76 -15.28
C ILE A 201 0.22 -6.70 -15.57
N ALA A 202 -0.69 -6.42 -14.63
CA ALA A 202 -1.71 -5.37 -14.78
C ALA A 202 -1.09 -3.98 -14.95
N SER A 203 -0.09 -3.62 -14.13
CA SER A 203 0.60 -2.32 -14.19
C SER A 203 1.32 -2.09 -15.53
N ILE A 204 2.01 -3.13 -16.03
CA ILE A 204 2.64 -3.12 -17.35
C ILE A 204 1.57 -2.97 -18.45
N LEU A 205 0.53 -3.79 -18.43
CA LEU A 205 -0.54 -3.74 -19.43
C LEU A 205 -1.25 -2.38 -19.44
N TYR A 206 -1.49 -1.74 -18.28
CA TYR A 206 -2.06 -0.40 -18.19
C TYR A 206 -1.19 0.63 -18.93
N LEU A 207 0.12 0.63 -18.67
CA LEU A 207 1.08 1.56 -19.28
C LEU A 207 1.02 1.53 -20.81
N ILE A 208 0.96 0.33 -21.40
CA ILE A 208 0.86 0.12 -22.86
C ILE A 208 -0.55 0.45 -23.40
N SER A 209 -1.61 0.09 -22.66
CA SER A 209 -3.00 0.25 -23.08
C SER A 209 -3.46 1.71 -23.18
N PHE A 210 -2.80 2.61 -22.46
CA PHE A 210 -3.23 4.00 -22.28
C PHE A 210 -2.18 5.04 -22.68
N GLY A 211 -1.03 4.64 -23.24
CA GLY A 211 -0.13 5.59 -23.92
C GLY A 211 1.16 5.00 -24.50
N LEU A 212 1.89 4.16 -23.75
CA LEU A 212 3.25 3.76 -24.13
C LEU A 212 3.28 2.60 -25.12
N VAL A 213 3.00 2.87 -26.40
CA VAL A 213 3.04 1.83 -27.45
C VAL A 213 4.49 1.41 -27.76
N ASP A 214 5.42 2.36 -27.94
CA ASP A 214 6.82 2.10 -28.32
C ASP A 214 7.72 1.78 -27.11
N TRP A 215 7.28 0.85 -26.26
CA TRP A 215 7.91 0.56 -24.97
C TRP A 215 9.31 -0.06 -25.06
N ILE A 216 9.66 -0.70 -26.18
CA ILE A 216 10.91 -1.47 -26.34
C ILE A 216 12.14 -0.57 -26.14
N HIS A 217 12.13 0.66 -26.69
CA HIS A 217 13.25 1.61 -26.55
C HIS A 217 13.46 2.12 -25.12
N VAL A 218 12.41 2.10 -24.29
CA VAL A 218 12.43 2.57 -22.90
C VAL A 218 12.30 1.42 -21.89
N ALA A 219 12.42 0.17 -22.34
CA ALA A 219 12.14 -1.03 -21.55
C ALA A 219 12.89 -1.06 -20.21
N GLY A 220 14.15 -0.62 -20.15
CA GLY A 220 14.92 -0.54 -18.90
C GLY A 220 14.34 0.44 -17.88
N MET A 221 13.80 1.58 -18.33
CA MET A 221 13.13 2.54 -17.44
C MET A 221 11.76 2.03 -17.00
N VAL A 222 11.00 1.40 -17.91
CA VAL A 222 9.73 0.72 -17.58
C VAL A 222 9.96 -0.33 -16.51
N PHE A 223 10.98 -1.17 -16.64
CA PHE A 223 11.33 -2.18 -15.64
C PHE A 223 11.53 -1.56 -14.24
N ILE A 224 12.36 -0.52 -14.14
CA ILE A 224 12.63 0.16 -12.87
C ILE A 224 11.35 0.78 -12.28
N TYR A 225 10.58 1.51 -13.10
CA TYR A 225 9.34 2.13 -12.63
C TYR A 225 8.30 1.10 -12.19
N MET A 226 8.17 -0.04 -12.86
CA MET A 226 7.22 -1.09 -12.49
C MET A 226 7.65 -1.86 -11.23
N VAL A 227 8.96 -2.08 -11.02
CA VAL A 227 9.46 -2.63 -9.74
C VAL A 227 9.15 -1.69 -8.59
N LEU A 228 9.39 -0.38 -8.77
CA LEU A 228 9.04 0.64 -7.77
C LEU A 228 7.51 0.75 -7.55
N ALA A 229 6.72 0.65 -8.62
CA ALA A 229 5.27 0.69 -8.57
C ALA A 229 4.69 -0.44 -7.73
N VAL A 230 5.15 -1.68 -7.92
CA VAL A 230 4.64 -2.83 -7.17
C VAL A 230 5.19 -2.85 -5.74
N ILE A 231 6.48 -2.54 -5.54
CA ILE A 231 7.11 -2.73 -4.23
C ILE A 231 6.66 -1.69 -3.19
N ILE A 232 6.45 -0.42 -3.58
CA ILE A 232 6.18 0.66 -2.62
C ILE A 232 4.74 0.56 -2.07
N PRO A 233 3.66 0.74 -2.86
CA PRO A 233 2.28 0.61 -2.39
C PRO A 233 1.80 -0.82 -2.14
N CYS A 234 1.96 -1.77 -3.08
CA CYS A 234 1.32 -3.10 -2.92
C CYS A 234 1.93 -3.93 -1.77
N CYS A 235 3.27 -4.03 -1.69
CA CYS A 235 3.88 -4.76 -0.56
C CYS A 235 3.65 -4.05 0.79
N ALA A 236 3.59 -2.72 0.82
CA ALA A 236 3.24 -1.99 2.05
C ALA A 236 1.76 -2.16 2.44
N SER A 237 0.84 -2.23 1.46
CA SER A 237 -0.59 -2.48 1.69
C SER A 237 -0.82 -3.79 2.42
N ASP A 238 -0.30 -4.89 1.86
CA ASP A 238 -0.60 -6.25 2.33
C ASP A 238 -0.06 -6.54 3.75
N ILE A 239 1.02 -5.88 4.16
CA ILE A 239 1.73 -6.17 5.42
C ILE A 239 1.53 -5.05 6.45
N VAL A 240 1.84 -3.81 6.08
CA VAL A 240 1.95 -2.68 7.02
C VAL A 240 0.56 -2.19 7.43
N PHE A 241 -0.36 -2.07 6.49
CA PHE A 241 -1.69 -1.49 6.73
C PHE A 241 -2.56 -2.33 7.68
N PRO A 242 -2.71 -3.67 7.51
CA PRO A 242 -3.35 -4.54 8.50
C PRO A 242 -2.72 -4.44 9.89
N LEU A 243 -1.39 -4.53 9.98
CA LEU A 243 -0.68 -4.58 11.27
C LEU A 243 -0.79 -3.27 12.06
N LEU A 244 -0.72 -2.10 11.40
CA LEU A 244 -0.92 -0.79 12.04
C LEU A 244 -2.32 -0.63 12.67
N LEU A 245 -3.33 -1.29 12.10
CA LEU A 245 -4.73 -1.19 12.56
C LEU A 245 -5.11 -2.25 13.61
N THR A 246 -4.25 -3.25 13.81
CA THR A 246 -4.35 -4.15 14.97
C THR A 246 -3.91 -3.43 16.24
N LYS A 247 -4.69 -3.57 17.33
CA LYS A 247 -4.23 -3.09 18.63
C LYS A 247 -3.01 -3.92 19.06
N LYS A 248 -1.92 -3.26 19.49
CA LYS A 248 -0.89 -3.90 20.32
C LYS A 248 -1.57 -4.42 21.60
N THR A 249 -1.92 -5.71 21.61
CA THR A 249 -2.14 -6.44 22.85
C THR A 249 -0.82 -6.36 23.61
N LYS A 250 -0.80 -5.66 24.75
CA LYS A 250 0.32 -5.75 25.69
C LYS A 250 0.48 -7.22 26.04
N ARG A 251 1.63 -7.77 25.70
CA ARG A 251 2.11 -9.07 26.18
C ARG A 251 3.05 -8.81 27.34
#